data_AF-A0A536ST96-F1
#
_entry.id   AF-A0A536ST96-F1
#
_cell.length_a   1.000
_cell.length_b   1.000
_cell.length_c   1.000
_cell.angle_alpha   90.00
_cell.angle_beta   90.00
_cell.angle_gamma   90.00
#
_symmetry.space_group_name_H-M   'P 1'
#
loop_
_entity.id
_entity.type
_entity.pdbx_description
1 polymer ?
#
loop_
_entity_poly.entity_id
_entity_poly.type
_entity_poly.pdbx_seq_one_letter_code
_entity_poly.pdbx_strand_id
1 'polypeptide(L)'
;MGRNQRERRQLELGGARFVGGEPAAVNFRRDVVEGLSRPQKALPPKYFYDAVGSELFERICRLREYYPTRTELAITKKQLRDIARFAGKRTALLEYGSGESLKTRLLIGALAPSVYMPVDISPAALRTAVKRLLRRFPRLGIVAITA
;
A
#
# COMPACT_ATOMS: atom_id res chain seq x y z
N MET A 1 -14.78 19.54 -30.99
CA MET A 1 -14.98 19.30 -29.54
C MET A 1 -15.17 17.81 -29.31
N GLY A 2 -14.11 17.09 -28.97
CA GLY A 2 -14.19 15.64 -28.70
C GLY A 2 -12.99 15.24 -27.86
N ARG A 3 -13.07 15.43 -26.54
CA ARG A 3 -12.01 14.98 -25.63
C ARG A 3 -12.12 13.46 -25.48
N ASN A 4 -11.03 12.80 -25.85
CA ASN A 4 -10.78 11.36 -25.74
C ASN A 4 -11.21 10.79 -24.37
N GLN A 5 -12.23 9.90 -24.41
CA GLN A 5 -12.57 8.98 -23.31
C GLN A 5 -11.81 7.64 -23.43
N ARG A 6 -10.90 7.50 -24.40
CA ARG A 6 -10.02 6.35 -24.55
C ARG A 6 -8.77 6.56 -23.69
N GLU A 7 -8.45 5.57 -22.85
CA GLU A 7 -7.23 5.41 -22.01
C GLU A 7 -7.35 5.62 -20.49
N ARG A 8 -8.40 5.09 -19.87
CA ARG A 8 -8.24 4.50 -18.52
C ARG A 8 -8.57 3.01 -18.60
N ARG A 9 -7.56 2.19 -18.95
CA ARG A 9 -7.66 0.73 -18.86
C ARG A 9 -7.80 0.36 -17.37
N GLN A 10 -9.03 0.32 -16.88
CA GLN A 10 -9.37 -0.27 -15.59
C GLN A 10 -9.14 -1.78 -15.73
N LEU A 11 -8.09 -2.28 -15.09
CA LEU A 11 -7.91 -3.71 -14.93
C LEU A 11 -8.73 -4.14 -13.72
N GLU A 12 -9.78 -4.91 -13.97
CA GLU A 12 -10.56 -5.57 -12.93
C GLU A 12 -9.93 -6.94 -12.65
N LEU A 13 -9.53 -7.17 -11.39
CA LEU A 13 -9.07 -8.48 -10.91
C LEU A 13 -9.90 -8.83 -9.69
N GLY A 14 -10.82 -9.79 -9.83
CA GLY A 14 -11.55 -10.39 -8.71
C GLY A 14 -12.32 -9.40 -7.82
N GLY A 15 -12.83 -8.29 -8.38
CA GLY A 15 -13.55 -7.25 -7.63
C GLY A 15 -12.70 -6.07 -7.15
N ALA A 16 -11.39 -6.03 -7.51
CA ALA A 16 -10.53 -4.87 -7.29
C ALA A 16 -10.32 -4.05 -8.57
N ARG A 17 -10.40 -2.72 -8.45
CA ARG A 17 -10.06 -1.76 -9.50
C ARG A 17 -8.69 -1.16 -9.24
N PHE A 18 -7.82 -1.14 -10.25
CA PHE A 18 -6.52 -0.48 -10.17
C PHE A 18 -6.56 0.91 -10.84
N VAL A 19 -6.01 1.92 -10.18
CA VAL A 19 -5.97 3.33 -10.62
C VAL A 19 -4.55 3.87 -10.43
N GLY A 20 -3.98 4.56 -11.41
CA GLY A 20 -2.68 5.20 -11.24
C GLY A 20 -2.08 5.68 -12.56
N GLY A 21 -1.01 6.49 -12.45
CA GLY A 21 -0.20 6.97 -13.56
C GLY A 21 1.07 6.15 -13.75
N GLU A 22 1.92 6.55 -14.72
CA GLU A 22 3.22 5.91 -14.92
C GLU A 22 4.05 5.91 -13.62
N PRO A 23 4.82 4.84 -13.36
CA PRO A 23 5.54 4.69 -12.10
C PRO A 23 6.53 5.84 -11.87
N ALA A 24 7.03 5.94 -10.64
CA ALA A 24 8.15 6.79 -10.21
C ALA A 24 9.45 6.73 -11.07
N ALA A 25 9.46 5.93 -12.15
CA ALA A 25 10.46 5.90 -13.21
C ALA A 25 10.76 7.29 -13.80
N VAL A 26 9.79 8.22 -13.80
CA VAL A 26 9.96 9.57 -14.37
C VAL A 26 11.08 10.37 -13.66
N ASN A 27 11.52 10.00 -12.45
CA ASN A 27 12.58 10.71 -11.73
C ASN A 27 13.84 9.88 -11.39
N PHE A 28 13.90 8.58 -11.70
CA PHE A 28 15.04 7.74 -11.26
C PHE A 28 16.40 8.26 -11.74
N ARG A 29 16.54 8.48 -13.05
CA ARG A 29 17.79 9.00 -13.63
C ARG A 29 18.20 10.34 -13.00
N ARG A 30 17.23 11.24 -12.82
CA ARG A 30 17.48 12.56 -12.23
C ARG A 30 17.94 12.44 -10.78
N ASP A 31 17.21 11.68 -9.96
CA ASP A 31 17.50 11.49 -8.53
C ASP A 31 18.88 10.84 -8.33
N VAL A 32 19.26 9.89 -9.20
CA VAL A 32 20.58 9.25 -9.18
C VAL A 32 21.69 10.22 -9.58
N VAL A 33 21.54 10.93 -10.70
CA VAL A 33 22.56 11.89 -11.17
C VAL A 33 22.76 12.99 -10.13
N GLU A 34 21.67 13.60 -9.65
CA GLU A 34 21.74 14.66 -8.64
C GLU A 34 22.34 14.14 -7.32
N GLY A 35 21.87 12.99 -6.84
CA GLY A 35 22.29 12.40 -5.58
C GLY A 35 23.76 11.98 -5.54
N LEU A 36 24.27 11.42 -6.65
CA LEU A 36 25.66 10.97 -6.76
C LEU A 36 26.64 12.09 -7.13
N SER A 37 26.15 13.22 -7.65
CA SER A 37 26.95 14.41 -7.96
C SER A 37 27.23 15.30 -6.74
N ARG A 38 26.51 15.11 -5.62
CA ARG A 38 26.72 15.88 -4.38
C ARG A 38 28.03 15.48 -3.69
N PRO A 39 28.70 16.42 -2.97
CA PRO A 39 29.86 16.10 -2.14
C PRO A 39 29.55 14.99 -1.13
N GLN A 40 28.42 15.12 -0.42
CA GLN A 40 27.82 14.05 0.37
C GLN A 40 26.78 13.31 -0.47
N LYS A 41 27.12 12.11 -0.91
CA LYS A 41 26.25 11.29 -1.79
C LYS A 41 25.02 10.81 -1.03
N ALA A 42 23.87 10.86 -1.69
CA ALA A 42 22.61 10.37 -1.14
C ALA A 42 21.70 9.88 -2.25
N LEU A 43 20.87 8.88 -1.96
CA LEU A 43 19.79 8.44 -2.83
C LEU A 43 18.46 8.43 -2.04
N PRO A 44 17.34 8.77 -2.67
CA PRO A 44 16.02 8.66 -2.03
C PRO A 44 15.73 7.21 -1.57
N PRO A 45 15.25 6.99 -0.34
CA PRO A 45 15.02 5.65 0.21
C PRO A 45 13.87 4.91 -0.48
N LYS A 46 13.02 5.60 -1.26
CA LYS A 46 11.96 4.97 -2.08
C LYS A 46 12.52 3.90 -3.04
N TYR A 47 13.80 4.00 -3.40
CA TYR A 47 14.49 3.01 -4.25
C TYR A 47 14.91 1.73 -3.51
N PHE A 48 14.77 1.67 -2.19
CA PHE A 48 14.91 0.40 -1.46
C PHE A 48 13.74 -0.56 -1.68
N TYR A 49 12.62 -0.13 -2.26
CA TYR A 49 11.39 -0.91 -2.31
C TYR A 49 11.07 -1.45 -3.72
N ASP A 50 12.10 -1.94 -4.42
CA ASP A 50 11.88 -2.85 -5.53
C ASP A 50 11.35 -4.21 -5.02
N ALA A 51 11.21 -5.20 -5.90
CA ALA A 51 10.70 -6.51 -5.49
C ALA A 51 11.55 -7.16 -4.39
N VAL A 52 12.88 -7.10 -4.53
CA VAL A 52 13.82 -7.74 -3.60
C VAL A 52 13.89 -6.98 -2.28
N GLY A 53 14.02 -5.66 -2.34
CA GLY A 53 14.11 -4.82 -1.16
C GLY A 53 12.81 -4.76 -0.36
N SER A 54 11.66 -4.92 -1.01
CA SER A 54 10.37 -5.12 -0.32
C SER A 54 10.38 -6.43 0.48
N GLU A 55 10.84 -7.55 -0.10
CA GLU A 55 10.95 -8.83 0.62
C GLU A 55 11.95 -8.74 1.79
N LEU A 56 13.08 -8.04 1.60
CA LEU A 56 14.04 -7.78 2.68
C LEU A 56 13.39 -6.97 3.81
N PHE A 57 12.60 -5.94 3.49
CA PHE A 57 11.87 -5.17 4.50
C PHE A 57 10.85 -6.01 5.27
N GLU A 58 10.16 -6.94 4.61
CA GLU A 58 9.28 -7.90 5.30
C GLU A 58 10.05 -8.79 6.28
N ARG A 59 11.28 -9.19 5.94
CA ARG A 59 12.15 -9.94 6.84
C ARG A 59 12.63 -9.07 8.01
N ILE A 60 12.99 -7.81 7.74
CA ILE A 60 13.36 -6.83 8.79
C ILE A 60 12.22 -6.69 9.80
N CYS A 61 10.97 -6.59 9.34
CA CYS A 61 9.78 -6.51 10.20
C CYS A 61 9.60 -7.67 11.19
N ARG A 62 10.28 -8.80 10.97
CA ARG A 62 10.22 -10.01 11.82
C ARG A 62 11.42 -10.12 12.77
N LEU A 63 12.44 -9.28 12.62
CA LEU A 63 13.61 -9.29 13.49
C LEU A 63 13.25 -8.88 14.92
N ARG A 64 13.94 -9.46 15.89
CA ARG A 64 13.73 -9.14 17.32
C ARG A 64 14.14 -7.70 17.61
N GLU A 65 15.17 -7.22 16.95
CA GLU A 65 15.72 -5.87 17.05
C GLU A 65 14.74 -4.83 16.46
N TYR A 66 13.98 -5.20 15.43
CA TYR A 66 13.02 -4.32 14.77
C TYR A 66 11.63 -4.38 15.43
N TYR A 67 11.52 -3.73 16.59
CA TYR A 67 10.27 -3.67 17.35
C TYR A 67 9.08 -2.88 16.73
N PRO A 68 9.25 -1.94 15.78
CA PRO A 68 8.14 -1.09 15.32
C PRO A 68 6.91 -1.88 14.86
N THR A 69 7.09 -2.87 13.98
CA THR A 69 5.98 -3.63 13.40
C THR A 69 5.17 -4.38 14.45
N ARG A 70 5.83 -5.08 15.39
CA ARG A 70 5.12 -5.81 16.46
C ARG A 70 4.41 -4.87 17.43
N THR A 71 4.99 -3.70 17.68
CA THR A 71 4.45 -2.72 18.63
C THR A 71 3.21 -2.04 18.06
N GLU A 72 3.28 -1.59 16.80
CA GLU A 72 2.13 -1.03 16.10
C GLU A 72 0.97 -2.04 16.03
N LEU A 73 1.26 -3.30 15.72
CA LEU A 73 0.24 -4.37 15.70
C LEU A 73 -0.38 -4.58 17.08
N ALA A 74 0.40 -4.55 18.16
CA ALA A 74 -0.12 -4.70 19.52
C ALA A 74 -1.03 -3.54 19.93
N ILE A 75 -0.63 -2.30 19.64
CA ILE A 75 -1.44 -1.10 19.89
C ILE A 75 -2.73 -1.17 19.07
N THR A 76 -2.64 -1.47 17.77
CA THR A 76 -3.80 -1.57 16.89
C THR A 76 -4.80 -2.59 17.41
N LYS A 77 -4.32 -3.78 17.82
CA LYS A 77 -5.19 -4.82 18.40
C LYS A 77 -5.90 -4.34 19.67
N LYS A 78 -5.18 -3.65 20.56
CA LYS A 78 -5.73 -3.12 21.81
C LYS A 78 -6.81 -2.06 21.55
N GLN A 79 -6.60 -1.20 20.55
CA GLN A 79 -7.47 -0.05 20.26
C GLN A 79 -8.55 -0.33 19.20
N LEU A 80 -8.61 -1.55 18.67
CA LEU A 80 -9.42 -1.87 17.49
C LEU A 80 -10.91 -1.53 17.67
N ARG A 81 -11.45 -1.74 18.87
CA ARG A 81 -12.85 -1.43 19.22
C ARG A 81 -13.12 0.07 19.24
N ASP A 82 -12.21 0.84 19.82
CA ASP A 82 -12.36 2.30 19.92
C ASP A 82 -12.18 2.96 18.57
N ILE A 83 -11.23 2.48 17.75
CA ILE A 83 -11.09 2.87 16.34
C ILE A 83 -12.40 2.59 15.57
N ALA A 84 -12.97 1.40 15.73
CA ALA A 84 -14.21 1.05 15.05
C ALA A 84 -15.41 1.89 15.50
N ARG A 85 -15.51 2.18 16.81
CA ARG A 85 -16.55 3.07 17.35
C ARG A 85 -16.41 4.48 16.79
N PHE A 86 -15.19 5.01 16.77
CA PHE A 86 -14.89 6.35 16.26
C PHE A 86 -15.20 6.48 14.77
N ALA A 87 -14.77 5.49 13.97
CA ALA A 87 -14.96 5.52 12.53
C ALA A 87 -16.45 5.37 12.13
N GLY A 88 -17.22 4.59 12.88
CA GLY A 88 -18.63 4.35 12.59
C GLY A 88 -18.86 3.35 11.44
N LYS A 89 -20.09 3.32 10.92
CA LYS A 89 -20.51 2.37 9.86
C LYS A 89 -20.28 2.94 8.46
N ARG A 90 -20.14 2.04 7.48
CA ARG A 90 -20.01 2.35 6.03
C ARG A 90 -18.80 3.22 5.68
N THR A 91 -17.73 3.09 6.45
CA THR A 91 -16.50 3.87 6.29
C THR A 91 -15.70 3.43 5.06
N ALA A 92 -14.99 4.37 4.46
CA ALA A 92 -13.91 4.06 3.52
C ALA A 92 -12.60 3.93 4.31
N LEU A 93 -11.81 2.90 4.00
CA LEU A 93 -10.49 2.69 4.60
C LEU A 93 -9.40 2.99 3.57
N LEU A 94 -8.70 4.12 3.72
CA LEU A 94 -7.56 4.51 2.90
C LEU A 94 -6.25 4.19 3.64
N GLU A 95 -5.29 3.56 2.96
CA GLU A 95 -4.00 3.19 3.56
C GLU A 95 -2.84 3.57 2.64
N TYR A 96 -1.90 4.34 3.18
CA TYR A 96 -0.63 4.66 2.52
C TYR A 96 0.44 3.64 2.91
N GLY A 97 1.07 3.00 1.93
CA GLY A 97 2.13 2.00 2.14
C GLY A 97 1.56 0.68 2.68
N SER A 98 0.74 0.00 1.87
CA SER A 98 -0.08 -1.14 2.31
C SER A 98 0.68 -2.43 2.65
N GLY A 99 1.93 -2.58 2.19
CA GLY A 99 2.88 -3.63 2.60
C GLY A 99 2.26 -5.05 2.72
N GLU A 100 2.63 -5.78 3.79
CA GLU A 100 2.11 -7.13 4.13
C GLU A 100 0.66 -7.14 4.66
N SER A 101 0.05 -5.96 4.82
CA SER A 101 -1.36 -5.78 5.19
C SER A 101 -1.82 -6.54 6.44
N LEU A 102 -0.92 -6.83 7.40
CA LEU A 102 -1.26 -7.50 8.66
C LEU A 102 -2.22 -6.65 9.51
N LYS A 103 -1.85 -5.38 9.71
CA LYS A 103 -2.67 -4.37 10.40
C LYS A 103 -3.98 -4.13 9.66
N THR A 104 -3.90 -4.00 8.34
CA THR A 104 -5.04 -3.80 7.44
C THR A 104 -6.09 -4.89 7.61
N ARG A 105 -5.70 -6.16 7.70
CA ARG A 105 -6.65 -7.27 7.89
C ARG A 105 -7.43 -7.14 9.20
N LEU A 106 -6.79 -6.66 10.27
CA LEU A 106 -7.47 -6.41 11.55
C LEU A 106 -8.47 -5.27 11.41
N LEU A 107 -8.05 -4.17 10.77
CA LEU A 107 -8.90 -3.00 10.53
C LEU A 107 -10.09 -3.34 9.65
N ILE A 108 -9.89 -4.03 8.52
CA ILE A 108 -10.98 -4.49 7.65
C ILE A 108 -11.96 -5.37 8.42
N GLY A 109 -11.45 -6.31 9.22
CA GLY A 109 -12.29 -7.21 10.02
C GLY A 109 -13.15 -6.49 11.06
N ALA A 110 -12.64 -5.42 11.66
CA ALA A 110 -13.36 -4.65 12.68
C ALA A 110 -14.26 -3.56 12.10
N LEU A 111 -13.81 -2.88 11.05
CA LEU A 111 -14.51 -1.74 10.45
C LEU A 111 -15.59 -2.20 9.46
N ALA A 112 -15.41 -3.37 8.84
CA ALA A 112 -16.22 -3.82 7.70
C ALA A 112 -16.45 -2.67 6.70
N PRO A 113 -15.37 -2.07 6.16
CA PRO A 113 -15.48 -0.85 5.38
C PRO A 113 -16.26 -1.10 4.08
N SER A 114 -16.93 -0.05 3.60
CA SER A 114 -17.64 -0.07 2.31
C SER A 114 -16.68 -0.17 1.13
N VAL A 115 -15.46 0.35 1.30
CA VAL A 115 -14.37 0.26 0.33
C VAL A 115 -13.02 0.33 1.03
N TYR A 116 -12.04 -0.43 0.53
CA TYR A 116 -10.64 -0.33 0.91
C TYR A 116 -9.81 0.26 -0.24
N MET A 117 -8.95 1.22 0.08
CA MET A 117 -8.15 1.98 -0.88
C MET A 117 -6.66 1.90 -0.49
N PRO A 118 -5.94 0.85 -0.90
CA PRO A 118 -4.49 0.80 -0.69
C PRO A 118 -3.77 1.70 -1.69
N VAL A 119 -2.82 2.49 -1.20
CA VAL A 119 -1.92 3.34 -2.00
C VAL A 119 -0.49 2.83 -1.85
N ASP A 120 0.17 2.52 -2.94
CA ASP A 120 1.55 2.02 -2.92
C ASP A 120 2.34 2.42 -4.17
N ILE A 121 3.64 2.67 -4.00
CA ILE A 121 4.57 2.96 -5.10
C ILE A 121 4.95 1.70 -5.88
N SER A 122 4.81 0.52 -5.28
CA SER A 122 5.14 -0.77 -5.88
C SER A 122 3.89 -1.45 -6.44
N PRO A 123 3.69 -1.47 -7.78
CA PRO A 123 2.53 -2.14 -8.39
C PRO A 123 2.51 -3.64 -8.09
N ALA A 124 3.69 -4.26 -7.96
CA ALA A 124 3.83 -5.68 -7.66
C ALA A 124 3.38 -6.02 -6.23
N ALA A 125 3.81 -5.22 -5.24
CA ALA A 125 3.38 -5.37 -3.85
C ALA A 125 1.87 -5.16 -3.74
N LEU A 126 1.36 -4.10 -4.36
CA LEU A 126 -0.07 -3.77 -4.37
C LEU A 126 -0.92 -4.91 -4.95
N ARG A 127 -0.54 -5.48 -6.10
CA ARG A 127 -1.24 -6.63 -6.70
C ARG A 127 -1.22 -7.86 -5.78
N THR A 128 -0.11 -8.11 -5.10
CA THR A 128 0.03 -9.24 -4.18
C THR A 128 -0.85 -9.07 -2.94
N ALA A 129 -0.87 -7.87 -2.36
CA ALA A 129 -1.73 -7.52 -1.23
C ALA A 129 -3.22 -7.66 -1.59
N VAL A 130 -3.65 -7.10 -2.73
CA VAL A 130 -5.03 -7.20 -3.23
C VAL A 130 -5.46 -8.66 -3.39
N LYS A 131 -4.64 -9.51 -4.03
CA LYS A 131 -4.94 -10.95 -4.17
C LYS A 131 -5.10 -11.66 -2.83
N ARG A 132 -4.28 -11.32 -1.83
CA ARG A 132 -4.39 -11.89 -0.47
C ARG A 132 -5.66 -11.41 0.24
N LEU A 133 -5.99 -10.13 0.11
CA LEU A 133 -7.17 -9.53 0.74
C LEU A 133 -8.47 -10.08 0.15
N LEU A 134 -8.59 -10.18 -1.17
CA LEU A 134 -9.79 -10.72 -1.82
C LEU A 134 -10.04 -12.20 -1.49
N ARG A 135 -8.98 -13.00 -1.28
CA ARG A 135 -9.14 -14.38 -0.77
C ARG A 135 -9.73 -14.42 0.64
N ARG A 136 -9.42 -13.44 1.48
CA ARG A 136 -9.89 -13.39 2.87
C ARG A 136 -11.23 -12.67 3.02
N PHE A 137 -11.48 -11.67 2.19
CA PHE A 137 -12.67 -10.82 2.20
C PHE A 137 -13.26 -10.73 0.79
N PRO A 138 -13.94 -11.78 0.29
CA PRO A 138 -14.39 -11.84 -1.12
C PRO A 138 -15.40 -10.76 -1.52
N ARG A 139 -16.06 -10.14 -0.55
CA ARG A 139 -17.05 -9.07 -0.77
C ARG A 139 -16.49 -7.66 -0.57
N LEU A 140 -15.21 -7.52 -0.24
CA LEU A 140 -14.58 -6.23 -0.02
C LEU A 140 -14.37 -5.53 -1.37
N GLY A 141 -14.98 -4.35 -1.56
CA GLY A 141 -14.64 -3.48 -2.67
C GLY A 141 -13.24 -2.90 -2.46
N ILE A 142 -12.35 -3.04 -3.46
CA ILE A 142 -10.99 -2.52 -3.40
C ILE A 142 -10.71 -1.57 -4.56
N VAL A 143 -10.21 -0.38 -4.27
CA VAL A 143 -9.69 0.58 -5.26
C VAL A 143 -8.21 0.80 -4.99
N ALA A 144 -7.37 0.03 -5.68
CA ALA A 144 -5.93 0.02 -5.51
C ALA A 144 -5.28 1.15 -6.31
N ILE A 145 -4.47 1.98 -5.65
CA ILE A 145 -3.87 3.18 -6.22
C ILE A 145 -2.35 3.00 -6.31
N THR A 146 -1.79 3.12 -7.52
CA THR A 146 -0.33 3.24 -7.71
C THR A 146 0.05 4.72 -7.80
N ALA A 147 1.05 5.13 -7.02
CA ALA A 147 1.51 6.52 -6.90
C ALA A 147 2.98 6.69 -7.31
#